data_AF-A0A0G0IZQ4-F1
#
_entry.id   AF-A0A0G0IZQ4-F1
#
_cell.length_a   1.000
_cell.length_b   1.000
_cell.length_c   1.000
_cell.angle_alpha   90.00
_cell.angle_beta   90.00
_cell.angle_gamma   90.00
#
_symmetry.space_group_name_H-M   'P 1'
#
loop_
_entity.id
_entity.type
_entity.pdbx_description
1 polymer ?
#
loop_
_entity_poly.entity_id
_entity_poly.type
_entity_poly.pdbx_seq_one_letter_code
_entity_poly.pdbx_strand_id
1 'polypeptide(L)'
;MKIIKSIIISFLFIPVLVFAQNQVVLPNAGLTPESSFYFFDKLGEALQEFFTFNPEGKARLQITFAAERIAEIKIILETKGVSAKGLEVAQSRLQANIARAAGIVEDEKSKGKDVSRLAKELDDELEKPKSALADSFKAEKRVLEAKEHELKAKIREARRAGDTAQVEALVKELGEIKAQKELLELKEEEQEEALEQEEEKIEREMDKKEDAEKAIKEAEEEKQEVLDEAAEDGVSVPTEAFEKFDRLLAQAKELFSKENYVGAKQLAKQAEDALEKVEDAIDDLDEAKEEEEELKEEQEERMKEGGEKEAERLEKERERAEEAARRAEEKLREAGND
;
A
#
# COMPACT_ATOMS: atom_id res chain seq x y z
N MET A 1 -30.92 62.06 38.21
CA MET A 1 -31.18 60.95 37.26
C MET A 1 -30.13 61.02 36.16
N LYS A 2 -29.24 60.03 36.05
CA LYS A 2 -28.22 59.95 35.00
C LYS A 2 -28.67 58.91 33.98
N ILE A 3 -28.67 59.32 32.71
CA ILE A 3 -29.23 58.60 31.56
C ILE A 3 -28.27 57.44 31.21
N ILE A 4 -28.78 56.21 31.31
CA ILE A 4 -28.09 54.99 30.88
C ILE A 4 -28.17 54.94 29.35
N LYS A 5 -27.02 54.94 28.67
CA LYS A 5 -26.95 54.67 27.23
C LYS A 5 -26.90 53.16 27.03
N SER A 6 -27.99 52.57 26.52
CA SER A 6 -28.02 51.18 26.07
C SER A 6 -27.17 51.02 24.81
N ILE A 7 -26.16 50.15 24.87
CA ILE A 7 -25.44 49.65 23.70
C ILE A 7 -26.25 48.48 23.14
N ILE A 8 -26.81 48.65 21.96
CA ILE A 8 -27.48 47.59 21.20
C ILE A 8 -26.37 46.84 20.45
N ILE A 9 -26.01 45.65 20.94
CA ILE A 9 -25.15 44.70 20.23
C ILE A 9 -26.07 43.97 19.25
N SER A 10 -26.02 44.38 17.97
CA SER A 10 -26.73 43.72 16.88
C SER A 10 -26.08 42.36 16.61
N PHE A 11 -26.75 41.28 16.99
CA PHE A 11 -26.41 39.91 16.58
C PHE A 11 -26.64 39.78 15.07
N LEU A 12 -25.57 39.94 14.29
CA LEU A 12 -25.58 39.68 12.85
C LEU A 12 -25.58 38.17 12.65
N PHE A 13 -26.73 37.61 12.27
CA PHE A 13 -26.85 36.23 11.78
C PHE A 13 -26.07 36.12 10.46
N ILE A 14 -24.91 35.46 10.49
CA ILE A 14 -24.14 35.10 9.30
C ILE A 14 -24.73 33.80 8.74
N PRO A 15 -25.19 33.76 7.47
CA PRO A 15 -25.62 32.51 6.86
C PRO A 15 -24.39 31.60 6.66
N VAL A 16 -24.42 30.44 7.30
CA VAL A 16 -23.42 29.38 7.10
C VAL A 16 -23.60 28.85 5.67
N LEU A 17 -22.60 29.08 4.83
CA LEU A 17 -22.49 28.44 3.51
C LEU A 17 -22.15 26.96 3.75
N VAL A 18 -23.11 26.08 3.49
CA VAL A 18 -22.90 24.63 3.51
C VAL A 18 -22.25 24.23 2.18
N PHE A 19 -20.95 23.95 2.21
CA PHE A 19 -20.26 23.33 1.08
C PHE A 19 -20.60 21.84 1.04
N ALA A 20 -21.32 21.42 0.01
CA ALA A 20 -21.53 20.01 -0.29
C ALA A 20 -20.24 19.43 -0.91
N GLN A 21 -19.35 18.93 -0.07
CA GLN A 21 -18.31 17.99 -0.52
C GLN A 21 -18.87 16.57 -0.46
N ASN A 22 -18.46 15.69 -1.38
CA ASN A 22 -18.61 14.24 -1.23
C ASN A 22 -17.95 13.82 0.08
N GLN A 23 -18.70 13.82 1.18
CA GLN A 23 -18.19 13.44 2.48
C GLN A 23 -18.16 11.93 2.56
N VAL A 24 -17.00 11.37 2.89
CA VAL A 24 -16.89 9.98 3.33
C VAL A 24 -17.88 9.79 4.48
N VAL A 25 -18.79 8.82 4.32
CA VAL A 25 -19.81 8.53 5.33
C VAL A 25 -19.14 7.72 6.44
N LEU A 26 -18.72 8.41 7.49
CA LEU A 26 -18.25 7.79 8.73
C LEU A 26 -19.44 7.16 9.48
N PRO A 27 -19.20 6.13 10.32
CA PRO A 27 -20.20 5.64 11.25
C PRO A 27 -20.62 6.75 12.22
N ASN A 28 -21.74 6.53 12.92
CA ASN A 28 -22.19 7.46 13.94
C ASN A 28 -21.16 7.51 15.08
N ALA A 29 -20.67 8.70 15.41
CA ALA A 29 -19.71 8.93 16.49
C ALA A 29 -20.24 8.59 17.89
N GLY A 30 -21.54 8.29 18.04
CA GLY A 30 -22.13 7.98 19.33
C GLY A 30 -22.03 9.16 20.30
N LEU A 31 -21.65 8.88 21.54
CA LEU A 31 -21.30 9.92 22.52
C LEU A 31 -19.81 10.18 22.44
N THR A 32 -19.39 11.43 22.33
CA THR A 32 -17.95 11.76 22.36
C THR A 32 -17.40 11.73 23.80
N PRO A 33 -16.08 11.58 23.98
CA PRO A 33 -15.39 11.72 25.26
C PRO A 33 -15.65 13.04 26.02
N GLU A 34 -16.16 14.06 25.33
CA GLU A 34 -16.56 15.34 25.94
C GLU A 34 -17.93 15.27 26.64
N SER A 35 -18.71 14.21 26.40
CA SER A 35 -20.00 13.97 27.04
C SER A 35 -19.84 13.35 28.42
N SER A 36 -20.58 13.85 29.42
CA SER A 36 -20.65 13.24 30.76
C SER A 36 -21.24 11.82 30.75
N PHE A 37 -21.91 11.44 29.66
CA PHE A 37 -22.54 10.14 29.48
C PHE A 37 -21.70 9.17 28.63
N TYR A 38 -20.47 9.53 28.27
CA TYR A 38 -19.57 8.71 27.45
C TYR A 38 -19.36 7.29 27.98
N PHE A 39 -19.47 7.11 29.31
CA PHE A 39 -19.36 5.79 29.92
C PHE A 39 -20.45 4.79 29.45
N PHE A 40 -21.60 5.25 28.95
CA PHE A 40 -22.60 4.37 28.36
C PHE A 40 -22.16 3.81 27.01
N ASP A 41 -21.48 4.63 26.21
CA ASP A 41 -20.86 4.22 24.95
C ASP A 41 -19.82 3.13 25.22
N LYS A 42 -18.92 3.40 26.17
CA LYS A 42 -17.95 2.43 26.71
C LYS A 42 -18.56 1.10 27.15
N LEU A 43 -19.68 1.16 27.88
CA LEU A 43 -20.35 -0.04 28.37
C LEU A 43 -20.95 -0.82 27.20
N GLY A 44 -21.55 -0.14 26.23
CA GLY A 44 -22.09 -0.75 25.02
C GLY A 44 -21.01 -1.49 24.23
N GLU A 45 -19.87 -0.85 23.99
CA GLU A 45 -18.73 -1.47 23.31
C GLU A 45 -18.22 -2.71 24.05
N ALA A 46 -18.04 -2.61 25.37
CA ALA A 46 -17.56 -3.73 26.19
C ALA A 46 -18.54 -4.92 26.15
N LEU A 47 -19.85 -4.65 26.12
CA LEU A 47 -20.86 -5.70 25.96
C LEU A 47 -20.79 -6.34 24.57
N GLN A 48 -20.67 -5.54 23.50
CA GLN A 48 -20.53 -6.06 22.14
C GLN A 48 -19.27 -6.94 22.02
N GLU A 49 -18.14 -6.48 22.56
CA GLU A 49 -16.90 -7.25 22.57
C GLU A 49 -17.02 -8.55 23.38
N PHE A 50 -17.69 -8.50 24.54
CA PHE A 50 -17.94 -9.68 25.37
C PHE A 50 -18.75 -10.77 24.65
N PHE A 51 -19.78 -10.37 23.89
CA PHE A 51 -20.63 -11.29 23.14
C PHE A 51 -20.06 -11.69 21.77
N THR A 52 -18.97 -11.09 21.33
CA THR A 52 -18.28 -11.45 20.08
C THR A 52 -17.24 -12.53 20.37
N PHE A 53 -17.62 -13.80 20.27
CA PHE A 53 -16.76 -14.90 20.73
C PHE A 53 -15.64 -15.30 19.76
N ASN A 54 -15.78 -15.01 18.46
CA ASN A 54 -14.80 -15.43 17.46
C ASN A 54 -13.72 -14.35 17.24
N PRO A 55 -12.43 -14.71 17.13
CA PRO A 55 -11.33 -13.73 16.99
C PRO A 55 -11.46 -12.82 15.78
N GLU A 56 -11.80 -13.35 14.60
CA GLU A 56 -11.95 -12.56 13.37
C GLU A 56 -13.03 -11.46 13.54
N GLY A 57 -14.18 -11.83 14.10
CA GLY A 57 -15.27 -10.92 14.43
C GLY A 57 -14.88 -9.88 15.47
N LYS A 58 -14.03 -10.24 16.43
CA LYS A 58 -13.46 -9.25 17.37
C LYS A 58 -12.56 -8.26 16.65
N ALA A 59 -11.69 -8.70 15.74
CA ALA A 59 -10.81 -7.80 15.00
C ALA A 59 -11.62 -6.77 14.18
N ARG A 60 -12.65 -7.23 13.46
CA ARG A 60 -13.60 -6.36 12.74
C ARG A 60 -14.32 -5.37 13.64
N LEU A 61 -14.76 -5.85 14.81
CA LEU A 61 -15.41 -5.00 15.78
C LEU A 61 -14.46 -3.89 16.29
N GLN A 62 -13.18 -4.21 16.49
CA GLN A 62 -12.18 -3.19 16.83
C GLN A 62 -11.99 -2.16 15.70
N ILE A 63 -11.98 -2.58 14.44
CA ILE A 63 -11.94 -1.64 13.29
C ILE A 63 -13.21 -0.79 13.21
N THR A 64 -14.37 -1.36 13.52
CA THR A 64 -15.63 -0.58 13.64
C THR A 64 -15.50 0.49 14.73
N PHE A 65 -15.00 0.13 15.91
CA PHE A 65 -14.76 1.10 16.98
C PHE A 65 -13.69 2.13 16.60
N ALA A 66 -12.66 1.77 15.83
CA ALA A 66 -11.67 2.70 15.30
C ALA A 66 -12.34 3.76 14.39
N ALA A 67 -13.20 3.33 13.47
CA ALA A 67 -13.97 4.23 12.62
C ALA A 67 -14.90 5.16 13.42
N GLU A 68 -15.51 4.68 14.51
CA GLU A 68 -16.27 5.52 15.45
C GLU A 68 -15.39 6.55 16.15
N ARG A 69 -14.17 6.18 16.59
CA ARG A 69 -13.23 7.13 17.20
C ARG A 69 -12.79 8.22 16.21
N ILE A 70 -12.65 7.90 14.93
CA ILE A 70 -12.39 8.91 13.89
C ILE A 70 -13.57 9.89 13.76
N ALA A 71 -14.81 9.38 13.81
CA ALA A 71 -15.99 10.22 13.81
C ALA A 71 -16.07 11.14 15.06
N GLU A 72 -15.67 10.64 16.23
CA GLU A 72 -15.53 11.47 17.44
C GLU A 72 -14.47 12.56 17.28
N ILE A 73 -13.28 12.22 16.78
CA ILE A 73 -12.18 13.18 16.55
C ILE A 73 -12.67 14.32 15.66
N LYS A 74 -13.34 14.00 14.55
CA LYS A 74 -13.94 14.99 13.66
C LYS A 74 -14.88 15.94 14.41
N ILE A 75 -15.85 15.39 15.17
CA ILE A 75 -16.82 16.22 15.91
C ILE A 75 -16.12 17.07 16.98
N ILE A 76 -15.11 16.53 17.66
CA ILE A 76 -14.37 17.27 18.70
C ILE A 76 -13.59 18.43 18.08
N LEU A 77 -12.89 18.20 16.96
CA LEU A 77 -12.20 19.26 16.23
C LEU A 77 -13.19 20.36 15.81
N GLU A 78 -14.30 19.97 15.16
CA GLU A 78 -15.31 20.92 14.65
C GLU A 78 -16.00 21.74 15.76
N THR A 79 -16.24 21.16 16.94
CA THR A 79 -17.10 21.78 17.96
C THR A 79 -16.36 22.30 19.20
N LYS A 80 -15.18 21.75 19.50
CA LYS A 80 -14.40 22.07 20.71
C LYS A 80 -12.97 22.52 20.39
N GLY A 81 -12.46 22.18 19.21
CA GLY A 81 -11.13 22.52 18.76
C GLY A 81 -10.03 21.63 19.35
N VAL A 82 -8.80 21.93 18.94
CA VAL A 82 -7.60 21.10 19.13
C VAL A 82 -7.18 20.90 20.59
N SER A 83 -7.55 21.85 21.47
CA SER A 83 -7.21 21.80 22.90
C SER A 83 -8.22 21.03 23.75
N ALA A 84 -9.23 20.40 23.13
CA ALA A 84 -10.22 19.60 23.83
C ALA A 84 -9.57 18.36 24.47
N LYS A 85 -9.90 18.09 25.74
CA LYS A 85 -9.35 16.92 26.46
C LYS A 85 -9.82 15.61 25.84
N GLY A 86 -11.06 15.60 25.35
CA GLY A 86 -11.63 14.45 24.67
C GLY A 86 -10.91 14.07 23.38
N LEU A 87 -10.17 15.00 22.75
CA LEU A 87 -9.43 14.72 21.53
C LEU A 87 -8.33 13.69 21.79
N GLU A 88 -7.52 13.89 22.84
CA GLU A 88 -6.46 12.96 23.24
C GLU A 88 -7.03 11.59 23.62
N VAL A 89 -8.19 11.57 24.29
CA VAL A 89 -8.90 10.33 24.62
C VAL A 89 -9.33 9.60 23.35
N ALA A 90 -9.93 10.29 22.38
CA ALA A 90 -10.38 9.69 21.13
C ALA A 90 -9.18 9.15 20.30
N GLN A 91 -8.09 9.92 20.20
CA GLN A 91 -6.84 9.53 19.52
C GLN A 91 -6.21 8.28 20.16
N SER A 92 -6.02 8.28 21.48
CA SER A 92 -5.46 7.12 22.19
C SER A 92 -6.32 5.87 22.01
N ARG A 93 -7.64 6.03 21.96
CA ARG A 93 -8.55 4.90 21.77
C ARG A 93 -8.61 4.40 20.34
N LEU A 94 -8.48 5.28 19.34
CA LEU A 94 -8.32 4.92 17.94
C LEU A 94 -7.11 4.00 17.78
N GLN A 95 -5.95 4.45 18.27
CA GLN A 95 -4.72 3.65 18.24
C GLN A 95 -4.91 2.31 18.96
N ALA A 96 -5.51 2.33 20.15
CA ALA A 96 -5.71 1.10 20.92
C ALA A 96 -6.67 0.10 20.24
N ASN A 97 -7.67 0.57 19.50
CA ASN A 97 -8.56 -0.29 18.73
C ASN A 97 -7.82 -0.97 17.57
N ILE A 98 -7.06 -0.20 16.79
CA ILE A 98 -6.30 -0.74 15.65
C ILE A 98 -5.21 -1.70 16.13
N ALA A 99 -4.48 -1.34 17.19
CA ALA A 99 -3.48 -2.23 17.81
C ALA A 99 -4.10 -3.54 18.31
N ARG A 100 -5.34 -3.51 18.84
CA ARG A 100 -6.06 -4.75 19.21
C ARG A 100 -6.45 -5.58 17.99
N ALA A 101 -6.87 -4.95 16.90
CA ALA A 101 -7.16 -5.65 15.65
C ALA A 101 -5.90 -6.33 15.10
N ALA A 102 -4.79 -5.60 15.01
CA ALA A 102 -3.48 -6.12 14.60
C ALA A 102 -3.01 -7.27 15.51
N GLY A 103 -3.10 -7.10 16.84
CA GLY A 103 -2.74 -8.16 17.79
C GLY A 103 -3.56 -9.44 17.64
N ILE A 104 -4.85 -9.33 17.27
CA ILE A 104 -5.67 -10.52 16.97
C ILE A 104 -5.19 -11.22 15.69
N VAL A 105 -4.83 -10.48 14.65
CA VAL A 105 -4.27 -11.03 13.41
C VAL A 105 -2.96 -11.78 13.71
N GLU A 106 -2.05 -11.17 14.47
CA GLU A 106 -0.78 -11.79 14.90
C GLU A 106 -1.02 -13.06 15.75
N ASP A 107 -1.94 -13.01 16.72
CA ASP A 107 -2.26 -14.14 17.60
C ASP A 107 -2.90 -15.33 16.85
N GLU A 108 -3.77 -15.06 15.89
CA GLU A 108 -4.40 -16.13 15.09
C GLU A 108 -3.38 -16.74 14.13
N LYS A 109 -2.50 -15.93 13.55
CA LYS A 109 -1.37 -16.42 12.76
C LYS A 109 -0.41 -17.28 13.58
N SER A 110 -0.08 -16.88 14.81
CA SER A 110 0.82 -17.67 15.67
C SER A 110 0.24 -19.04 16.02
N LYS A 111 -1.09 -19.22 15.86
CA LYS A 111 -1.79 -20.51 15.99
C LYS A 111 -1.80 -21.31 14.69
N GLY A 112 -1.12 -20.84 13.64
CA GLY A 112 -1.01 -21.49 12.34
C GLY A 112 -2.24 -21.32 11.45
N LYS A 113 -3.11 -20.34 11.73
CA LYS A 113 -4.21 -20.00 10.84
C LYS A 113 -3.75 -19.07 9.73
N ASP A 114 -4.33 -19.21 8.54
CA ASP A 114 -4.23 -18.17 7.53
C ASP A 114 -5.06 -16.96 7.96
N VAL A 115 -4.40 -15.80 8.00
CA VAL A 115 -5.01 -14.52 8.35
C VAL A 115 -4.95 -13.53 7.20
N SER A 116 -4.38 -13.87 6.03
CA SER A 116 -4.17 -12.90 4.94
C SER A 116 -5.48 -12.30 4.42
N ARG A 117 -6.56 -13.09 4.37
CA ARG A 117 -7.90 -12.56 4.02
C ARG A 117 -8.44 -11.61 5.08
N LEU A 118 -8.30 -11.96 6.36
CA LEU A 118 -8.73 -11.10 7.46
C LEU A 118 -7.93 -9.80 7.44
N ALA A 119 -6.60 -9.88 7.36
CA ALA A 119 -5.71 -8.72 7.35
C ALA A 119 -6.08 -7.76 6.20
N LYS A 120 -6.25 -8.28 4.98
CA LYS A 120 -6.70 -7.48 3.83
C LYS A 120 -8.04 -6.81 4.07
N GLU A 121 -8.99 -7.53 4.65
CA GLU A 121 -10.31 -6.95 4.88
C GLU A 121 -10.29 -5.87 5.96
N LEU A 122 -9.47 -6.00 7.00
CA LEU A 122 -9.30 -4.97 8.03
C LEU A 122 -8.60 -3.73 7.47
N ASP A 123 -7.63 -3.92 6.59
CA ASP A 123 -6.92 -2.86 5.86
C ASP A 123 -7.88 -2.09 4.93
N ASP A 124 -8.59 -2.80 4.06
CA ASP A 124 -9.63 -2.25 3.17
C ASP A 124 -10.72 -1.48 3.97
N GLU A 125 -11.12 -2.00 5.14
CA GLU A 125 -12.09 -1.36 6.03
C GLU A 125 -11.55 -0.09 6.71
N LEU A 126 -10.22 0.04 6.90
CA LEU A 126 -9.56 1.19 7.52
C LEU A 126 -9.26 2.34 6.54
N GLU A 127 -9.09 2.05 5.25
CA GLU A 127 -8.69 3.04 4.22
C GLU A 127 -9.60 4.29 4.23
N LYS A 128 -10.92 4.08 4.19
CA LYS A 128 -11.91 5.17 4.15
C LYS A 128 -11.93 5.98 5.46
N PRO A 129 -12.02 5.36 6.65
CA PRO A 129 -11.86 6.07 7.91
C PRO A 129 -10.55 6.87 8.00
N LYS A 130 -9.41 6.29 7.63
CA LYS A 130 -8.09 6.95 7.65
C LYS A 130 -8.09 8.21 6.78
N SER A 131 -8.60 8.10 5.55
CA SER A 131 -8.78 9.26 4.66
C SER A 131 -9.68 10.34 5.28
N ALA A 132 -10.79 9.96 5.92
CA ALA A 132 -11.69 10.89 6.58
C ALA A 132 -11.06 11.58 7.81
N LEU A 133 -10.15 10.91 8.51
CA LEU A 133 -9.39 11.48 9.60
C LEU A 133 -8.44 12.58 9.09
N ALA A 134 -7.64 12.29 8.07
CA ALA A 134 -6.76 13.27 7.44
C ALA A 134 -7.54 14.49 6.92
N ASP A 135 -8.70 14.26 6.30
CA ASP A 135 -9.59 15.34 5.87
C ASP A 135 -10.09 16.20 7.04
N SER A 136 -10.30 15.61 8.22
CA SER A 136 -10.76 16.33 9.42
C SER A 136 -9.67 17.26 9.96
N PHE A 137 -8.41 16.81 10.03
CA PHE A 137 -7.27 17.65 10.40
C PHE A 137 -7.08 18.80 9.39
N LYS A 138 -7.10 18.47 8.09
CA LYS A 138 -7.00 19.47 7.00
C LYS A 138 -8.13 20.49 7.04
N ALA A 139 -9.34 20.09 7.37
CA ALA A 139 -10.48 20.98 7.51
C ALA A 139 -10.28 21.95 8.68
N GLU A 140 -9.88 21.46 9.86
CA GLU A 140 -9.62 22.32 11.02
C GLU A 140 -8.44 23.27 10.78
N LYS A 141 -7.38 22.80 10.10
CA LYS A 141 -6.25 23.64 9.68
C LYS A 141 -6.71 24.85 8.86
N ARG A 142 -7.57 24.64 7.87
CA ARG A 142 -8.16 25.71 7.04
C ARG A 142 -8.99 26.68 7.88
N VAL A 143 -9.74 26.19 8.86
CA VAL A 143 -10.52 27.03 9.79
C VAL A 143 -9.60 27.92 10.61
N LEU A 144 -8.53 27.36 11.17
CA LEU A 144 -7.55 28.13 11.95
C LEU A 144 -6.78 29.14 11.09
N GLU A 145 -6.42 28.79 9.85
CA GLU A 145 -5.81 29.71 8.89
C GLU A 145 -6.73 30.88 8.55
N ALA A 146 -8.01 30.62 8.30
CA ALA A 146 -9.00 31.67 8.04
C ALA A 146 -9.12 32.63 9.24
N LYS A 147 -9.21 32.09 10.46
CA LYS A 147 -9.21 32.89 11.70
C LYS A 147 -7.93 33.71 11.85
N GLU A 148 -6.76 33.13 11.56
CA GLU A 148 -5.47 33.82 11.59
C GLU A 148 -5.45 35.02 10.62
N HIS A 149 -5.94 34.84 9.40
CA HIS A 149 -6.05 35.90 8.39
C HIS A 149 -7.01 37.01 8.82
N GLU A 150 -8.17 36.64 9.36
CA GLU A 150 -9.17 37.58 9.86
C GLU A 150 -8.61 38.42 11.03
N LEU A 151 -7.95 37.79 11.99
CA LEU A 151 -7.32 38.48 13.12
C LEU A 151 -6.23 39.44 12.65
N LYS A 152 -5.38 39.02 11.70
CA LYS A 152 -4.37 39.91 11.09
C LYS A 152 -5.00 41.14 10.42
N ALA A 153 -6.14 40.98 9.76
CA ALA A 153 -6.88 42.11 9.17
C ALA A 153 -7.41 43.06 10.26
N LYS A 154 -8.09 42.53 11.28
CA LYS A 154 -8.61 43.32 12.42
C LYS A 154 -7.51 44.07 13.16
N ILE A 155 -6.34 43.46 13.34
CA ILE A 155 -5.16 44.12 13.96
C ILE A 155 -4.71 45.32 13.13
N ARG A 156 -4.67 45.22 11.79
CA ARG A 156 -4.30 46.34 10.92
C ARG A 156 -5.30 47.49 11.01
N GLU A 157 -6.59 47.17 11.09
CA GLU A 157 -7.66 48.16 11.25
C GLU A 157 -7.57 48.88 12.61
N ALA A 158 -7.44 48.13 13.71
CA ALA A 158 -7.28 48.69 15.04
C ALA A 158 -6.02 49.58 15.16
N ARG A 159 -4.90 49.19 14.52
CA ARG A 159 -3.69 50.03 14.42
C ARG A 159 -3.94 51.35 13.69
N ARG A 160 -4.70 51.34 12.60
CA ARG A 160 -5.07 52.57 11.87
C ARG A 160 -5.99 53.48 12.69
N ALA A 161 -6.85 52.88 13.50
CA ALA A 161 -7.74 53.60 14.42
C ALA A 161 -7.00 54.12 15.69
N GLY A 162 -5.77 53.69 15.94
CA GLY A 162 -5.00 54.05 17.13
C GLY A 162 -5.50 53.38 18.42
N ASP A 163 -6.31 52.32 18.31
CA ASP A 163 -6.84 51.59 19.47
C ASP A 163 -5.83 50.55 19.96
N THR A 164 -4.93 51.00 20.84
CA THR A 164 -3.85 50.16 21.36
C THR A 164 -4.36 49.00 22.21
N ALA A 165 -5.48 49.18 22.93
CA ALA A 165 -6.06 48.14 23.77
C ALA A 165 -6.64 47.01 22.92
N GLN A 166 -7.34 47.36 21.83
CA GLN A 166 -7.86 46.37 20.88
C GLN A 166 -6.72 45.63 20.16
N VAL A 167 -5.65 46.33 19.79
CA VAL A 167 -4.46 45.69 19.18
C VAL A 167 -3.85 44.66 20.12
N GLU A 168 -3.68 44.98 21.41
CA GLU A 168 -3.11 44.05 22.39
C GLU A 168 -3.97 42.80 22.55
N ALA A 169 -5.29 42.96 22.68
CA ALA A 169 -6.22 41.85 22.79
C ALA A 169 -6.19 40.93 21.55
N LEU A 170 -6.25 41.50 20.34
CA LEU A 170 -6.23 40.73 19.09
C LEU A 170 -4.87 40.05 18.84
N VAL A 171 -3.77 40.67 19.25
CA VAL A 171 -2.43 40.04 19.16
C VAL A 171 -2.34 38.83 20.07
N LYS A 172 -2.95 38.89 21.27
CA LYS A 172 -3.02 37.72 22.16
C LYS A 172 -3.84 36.59 21.54
N GLU A 173 -5.02 36.89 21.01
CA GLU A 173 -5.87 35.91 20.32
C GLU A 173 -5.16 35.29 19.10
N LEU A 174 -4.44 36.10 18.32
CA LEU A 174 -3.61 35.61 17.21
C LEU A 174 -2.50 34.65 17.70
N GLY A 175 -1.92 34.92 18.87
CA GLY A 175 -0.95 34.01 19.50
C GLY A 175 -1.59 32.68 19.88
N GLU A 176 -2.80 32.70 20.45
CA GLU A 176 -3.55 31.49 20.80
C GLU A 176 -3.91 30.66 19.56
N ILE A 177 -4.35 31.28 18.46
CA ILE A 177 -4.63 30.59 17.19
C ILE A 177 -3.36 29.94 16.60
N LYS A 178 -2.22 30.63 16.65
CA LYS A 178 -0.95 30.05 16.18
C LYS A 178 -0.54 28.84 17.00
N ALA A 179 -0.65 28.91 18.33
CA ALA A 179 -0.39 27.77 19.20
C ALA A 179 -1.34 26.59 18.91
N GLN A 180 -2.61 26.87 18.61
CA GLN A 180 -3.56 25.82 18.20
C GLN A 180 -3.19 25.16 16.87
N LYS A 181 -2.65 25.93 15.90
CA LYS A 181 -2.16 25.37 14.63
C LYS A 181 -0.96 24.46 14.83
N GLU A 182 0.03 24.91 15.60
CA GLU A 182 1.22 24.10 15.92
C GLU A 182 0.82 22.82 16.66
N LEU A 183 -0.11 22.91 17.61
CA LEU A 183 -0.65 21.73 18.31
C LEU A 183 -1.43 20.79 17.37
N LEU A 184 -2.13 21.33 16.38
CA LEU A 184 -2.89 20.54 15.41
C LEU A 184 -1.93 19.73 14.53
N GLU A 185 -0.89 20.37 14.02
CA GLU A 185 0.15 19.72 13.19
C GLU A 185 0.83 18.60 13.98
N LEU A 186 1.24 18.85 15.23
CA LEU A 186 1.82 17.82 16.08
C LEU A 186 0.85 16.65 16.33
N LYS A 187 -0.43 16.92 16.56
CA LYS A 187 -1.44 15.87 16.75
C LYS A 187 -1.77 15.10 15.48
N GLU A 188 -1.66 15.74 14.32
CA GLU A 188 -1.82 15.10 13.00
C GLU A 188 -0.64 14.14 12.75
N GLU A 189 0.60 14.62 12.92
CA GLU A 189 1.83 13.83 12.77
C GLU A 189 1.85 12.63 13.73
N GLU A 190 1.63 12.86 15.04
CA GLU A 190 1.57 11.78 16.04
C GLU A 190 0.51 10.72 15.70
N GLN A 191 -0.61 11.15 15.12
CA GLN A 191 -1.70 10.26 14.78
C GLN A 191 -1.44 9.48 13.48
N GLU A 192 -0.82 10.12 12.49
CA GLU A 192 -0.41 9.49 11.24
C GLU A 192 0.66 8.43 11.50
N GLU A 193 1.74 8.77 12.22
CA GLU A 193 2.79 7.81 12.58
C GLU A 193 2.24 6.62 13.39
N ALA A 194 1.35 6.88 14.35
CA ALA A 194 0.75 5.82 15.16
C ALA A 194 -0.19 4.92 14.36
N LEU A 195 -0.85 5.43 13.33
CA LEU A 195 -1.71 4.63 12.45
C LEU A 195 -0.86 3.77 11.52
N GLU A 196 0.12 4.37 10.86
CA GLU A 196 1.04 3.66 9.95
C GLU A 196 1.73 2.48 10.68
N GLN A 197 2.24 2.69 11.88
CA GLN A 197 2.90 1.62 12.65
C GLN A 197 1.99 0.42 12.97
N GLU A 198 0.71 0.65 13.23
CA GLU A 198 -0.25 -0.41 13.55
C GLU A 198 -0.86 -1.04 12.28
N GLU A 199 -1.02 -0.27 11.21
CA GLU A 199 -1.44 -0.71 9.88
C GLU A 199 -0.37 -1.60 9.24
N GLU A 200 0.91 -1.23 9.32
CA GLU A 200 2.01 -2.08 8.87
C GLU A 200 2.00 -3.47 9.55
N LYS A 201 1.53 -3.58 10.80
CA LYS A 201 1.41 -4.90 11.46
C LYS A 201 0.33 -5.76 10.82
N ILE A 202 -0.74 -5.14 10.32
CA ILE A 202 -1.81 -5.81 9.58
C ILE A 202 -1.29 -6.15 8.17
N GLU A 203 -0.66 -5.20 7.48
CA GLU A 203 -0.13 -5.35 6.11
C GLU A 203 1.00 -6.38 5.99
N ARG A 204 1.90 -6.48 6.97
CA ARG A 204 2.98 -7.51 7.00
C ARG A 204 2.44 -8.94 6.89
N GLU A 205 1.14 -9.13 7.16
CA GLU A 205 0.44 -10.40 7.02
C GLU A 205 -0.30 -10.58 5.70
N MET A 206 -0.52 -9.48 4.97
CA MET A 206 -1.02 -9.44 3.59
C MET A 206 0.10 -9.69 2.57
N ASP A 207 1.31 -9.14 2.82
CA ASP A 207 2.46 -9.18 1.91
C ASP A 207 2.78 -10.58 1.40
N LYS A 208 2.60 -11.62 2.22
CA LYS A 208 3.00 -12.98 1.83
C LYS A 208 2.14 -13.55 0.71
N LYS A 209 0.84 -13.25 0.70
CA LYS A 209 -0.08 -13.73 -0.33
C LYS A 209 0.19 -13.00 -1.63
N GLU A 210 0.27 -11.67 -1.56
CA GLU A 210 0.55 -10.84 -2.73
C GLU A 210 1.93 -11.13 -3.31
N ASP A 211 2.94 -11.29 -2.46
CA ASP A 211 4.28 -11.73 -2.86
C ASP A 211 4.28 -13.09 -3.57
N ALA A 212 3.48 -14.04 -3.09
CA ALA A 212 3.39 -15.36 -3.68
C ALA A 212 2.63 -15.32 -5.01
N GLU A 213 1.57 -14.52 -5.10
CA GLU A 213 0.81 -14.30 -6.32
C GLU A 213 1.68 -13.62 -7.38
N LYS A 214 2.42 -12.58 -6.98
CA LYS A 214 3.38 -11.88 -7.82
C LYS A 214 4.48 -12.82 -8.31
N ALA A 215 5.10 -13.60 -7.43
CA ALA A 215 6.15 -14.54 -7.85
C ALA A 215 5.63 -15.64 -8.79
N ILE A 216 4.40 -16.14 -8.60
CA ILE A 216 3.79 -17.10 -9.52
C ILE A 216 3.55 -16.45 -10.89
N LYS A 217 3.06 -15.20 -10.90
CA LYS A 217 2.79 -14.45 -12.12
C LYS A 217 4.07 -14.09 -12.87
N GLU A 218 5.11 -13.62 -12.17
CA GLU A 218 6.44 -13.34 -12.74
C GLU A 218 7.01 -14.60 -13.39
N ALA A 219 6.98 -15.76 -12.71
CA ALA A 219 7.44 -17.02 -13.30
C ALA A 219 6.66 -17.44 -14.56
N GLU A 220 5.35 -17.16 -14.62
CA GLU A 220 4.53 -17.43 -15.82
C GLU A 220 4.88 -16.49 -16.98
N GLU A 221 5.10 -15.20 -16.68
CA GLU A 221 5.50 -14.18 -17.64
C GLU A 221 6.89 -14.48 -18.21
N GLU A 222 7.84 -14.86 -17.36
CA GLU A 222 9.21 -15.24 -17.76
C GLU A 222 9.23 -16.43 -18.73
N LYS A 223 8.44 -17.49 -18.45
CA LYS A 223 8.33 -18.63 -19.37
C LYS A 223 7.81 -18.18 -20.75
N GLN A 224 6.88 -17.23 -20.77
CA GLN A 224 6.33 -16.73 -22.02
C GLN A 224 7.37 -15.90 -22.77
N GLU A 225 8.16 -15.08 -22.06
CA GLU A 225 9.27 -14.31 -22.64
C GLU A 225 10.32 -15.23 -23.28
N VAL A 226 10.79 -16.25 -22.56
CA VAL A 226 11.74 -17.26 -23.09
C VAL A 226 11.19 -17.99 -24.34
N LEU A 227 9.88 -18.26 -24.37
CA LEU A 227 9.25 -18.89 -25.54
C LEU A 227 9.11 -17.93 -26.73
N ASP A 228 8.86 -16.65 -26.46
CA ASP A 228 8.71 -15.62 -27.48
C ASP A 228 10.09 -15.31 -28.10
N GLU A 229 11.14 -15.17 -27.29
CA GLU A 229 12.53 -14.97 -27.73
C GLU A 229 13.02 -16.14 -28.60
N ALA A 230 12.90 -17.38 -28.12
CA ALA A 230 13.25 -18.55 -28.92
C ALA A 230 12.48 -18.62 -30.25
N ALA A 231 11.23 -18.14 -30.29
CA ALA A 231 10.44 -18.09 -31.53
C ALA A 231 10.90 -16.99 -32.48
N GLU A 232 11.33 -15.83 -31.97
CA GLU A 232 11.95 -14.75 -32.76
C GLU A 232 13.25 -15.25 -33.44
N ASP A 233 14.03 -16.05 -32.72
CA ASP A 233 15.29 -16.65 -33.19
C ASP A 233 15.10 -17.94 -34.00
N GLY A 234 13.85 -18.36 -34.23
CA GLY A 234 13.53 -19.56 -34.99
C GLY A 234 13.99 -20.86 -34.31
N VAL A 235 14.24 -20.82 -33.01
CA VAL A 235 14.59 -21.95 -32.15
C VAL A 235 13.32 -22.67 -31.68
N SER A 236 13.22 -23.96 -31.99
CA SER A 236 12.13 -24.80 -31.50
C SER A 236 12.48 -25.41 -30.13
N VAL A 237 11.90 -24.88 -29.06
CA VAL A 237 12.12 -25.40 -27.71
C VAL A 237 11.26 -26.66 -27.45
N PRO A 238 11.86 -27.80 -27.08
CA PRO A 238 11.11 -29.01 -26.75
C PRO A 238 10.33 -28.83 -25.44
N THR A 239 9.14 -29.43 -25.34
CA THR A 239 8.31 -29.32 -24.12
C THR A 239 9.03 -29.89 -22.89
N GLU A 240 9.86 -30.91 -23.10
CA GLU A 240 10.67 -31.55 -22.08
C GLU A 240 11.63 -30.58 -21.37
N ALA A 241 12.07 -29.51 -22.04
CA ALA A 241 12.94 -28.49 -21.45
C ALA A 241 12.29 -27.78 -20.25
N PHE A 242 10.95 -27.70 -20.21
CA PHE A 242 10.21 -27.02 -19.15
C PHE A 242 9.66 -27.95 -18.07
N GLU A 243 9.95 -29.26 -18.09
CA GLU A 243 9.31 -30.22 -17.16
C GLU A 243 9.53 -29.87 -15.69
N LYS A 244 10.76 -29.50 -15.31
CA LYS A 244 11.07 -29.08 -13.95
C LYS A 244 10.36 -27.78 -13.56
N PHE A 245 10.38 -26.78 -14.44
CA PHE A 245 9.64 -25.52 -14.26
C PHE A 245 8.15 -25.82 -14.03
N ASP A 246 7.51 -26.56 -14.94
CA ASP A 246 6.07 -26.83 -14.90
C ASP A 246 5.68 -27.59 -13.62
N ARG A 247 6.51 -28.53 -13.19
CA ARG A 247 6.33 -29.24 -11.93
C ARG A 247 6.42 -28.30 -10.72
N LEU A 248 7.42 -27.42 -10.66
CA LEU A 248 7.61 -26.48 -9.56
C LEU A 248 6.50 -25.45 -9.50
N LEU A 249 6.12 -24.87 -10.65
CA LEU A 249 5.02 -23.92 -10.74
C LEU A 249 3.67 -24.56 -10.35
N ALA A 250 3.42 -25.80 -10.77
CA ALA A 250 2.22 -26.54 -10.34
C ALA A 250 2.21 -26.76 -8.82
N GLN A 251 3.35 -27.11 -8.22
CA GLN A 251 3.45 -27.23 -6.76
C GLN A 251 3.29 -25.87 -6.06
N ALA A 252 3.81 -24.78 -6.64
CA ALA A 252 3.65 -23.43 -6.13
C ALA A 252 2.17 -23.03 -6.10
N LYS A 253 1.43 -23.23 -7.19
CA LYS A 253 -0.02 -23.00 -7.29
C LYS A 253 -0.82 -23.86 -6.32
N GLU A 254 -0.41 -25.11 -6.12
CA GLU A 254 -1.03 -26.03 -5.16
C GLU A 254 -0.76 -25.62 -3.69
N LEU A 255 0.42 -25.08 -3.39
CA LEU A 255 0.68 -24.48 -2.08
C LEU A 255 -0.08 -23.17 -1.90
N PHE A 256 -0.20 -22.37 -2.95
CA PHE A 256 -0.98 -21.13 -2.96
C PHE A 256 -2.47 -21.42 -2.71
N SER A 257 -3.04 -22.45 -3.34
CA SER A 257 -4.43 -22.87 -3.12
C SER A 257 -4.68 -23.42 -1.71
N LYS A 258 -3.63 -23.91 -1.05
CA LYS A 258 -3.62 -24.34 0.37
C LYS A 258 -3.27 -23.21 1.33
N GLU A 259 -3.21 -21.97 0.86
CA GLU A 259 -2.87 -20.79 1.65
C GLU A 259 -1.46 -20.83 2.28
N ASN A 260 -0.58 -21.69 1.77
CA ASN A 260 0.83 -21.73 2.16
C ASN A 260 1.65 -20.80 1.27
N TYR A 261 1.49 -19.50 1.46
CA TYR A 261 2.07 -18.49 0.56
C TYR A 261 3.61 -18.43 0.62
N VAL A 262 4.22 -18.71 1.77
CA VAL A 262 5.69 -18.75 1.88
C VAL A 262 6.27 -19.89 1.04
N GLY A 263 5.67 -21.08 1.14
CA GLY A 263 6.07 -22.22 0.32
C GLY A 263 5.79 -21.99 -1.16
N ALA A 264 4.65 -21.38 -1.49
CA ALA A 264 4.30 -21.01 -2.86
C ALA A 264 5.32 -20.06 -3.49
N LYS A 265 5.67 -18.96 -2.80
CA LYS A 265 6.70 -18.00 -3.24
C LYS A 265 8.05 -18.68 -3.47
N GLN A 266 8.48 -19.54 -2.56
CA GLN A 266 9.76 -20.24 -2.67
C GLN A 266 9.79 -21.18 -3.89
N LEU A 267 8.71 -21.92 -4.14
CA LEU A 267 8.61 -22.80 -5.30
C LEU A 267 8.49 -22.04 -6.62
N ALA A 268 7.82 -20.89 -6.63
CA ALA A 268 7.74 -20.02 -7.80
C ALA A 268 9.12 -19.49 -8.20
N LYS A 269 9.92 -19.02 -7.23
CA LYS A 269 11.33 -18.64 -7.47
C LYS A 269 12.20 -19.79 -7.95
N GLN A 270 12.02 -20.99 -7.39
CA GLN A 270 12.74 -22.17 -7.89
C GLN A 270 12.34 -22.55 -9.31
N ALA A 271 11.11 -22.21 -9.73
CA ALA A 271 10.68 -22.37 -11.10
C ALA A 271 11.41 -21.38 -12.00
N GLU A 272 11.45 -20.10 -11.63
CA GLU A 272 12.24 -19.05 -12.30
C GLU A 272 13.72 -19.45 -12.46
N ASP A 273 14.38 -19.90 -11.37
CA ASP A 273 15.77 -20.41 -11.43
C ASP A 273 15.93 -21.62 -12.38
N ALA A 274 14.86 -22.38 -12.65
CA ALA A 274 14.89 -23.48 -13.61
C ALA A 274 14.73 -23.01 -15.06
N LEU A 275 14.16 -21.83 -15.30
CA LEU A 275 14.08 -21.21 -16.62
C LEU A 275 15.43 -20.62 -17.06
N GLU A 276 16.21 -20.05 -16.14
CA GLU A 276 17.54 -19.47 -16.44
C GLU A 276 18.42 -20.47 -17.20
N LYS A 277 18.37 -21.76 -16.83
CA LYS A 277 19.11 -22.83 -17.55
C LYS A 277 18.58 -23.13 -18.95
N VAL A 278 17.29 -22.92 -19.17
CA VAL A 278 16.64 -23.13 -20.47
C VAL A 278 16.99 -21.97 -21.40
N GLU A 279 16.94 -20.75 -20.87
CA GLU A 279 17.39 -19.52 -21.53
C GLU A 279 18.87 -19.63 -21.95
N ASP A 280 19.78 -19.95 -21.03
CA ASP A 280 21.20 -20.20 -21.33
C ASP A 280 21.40 -21.23 -22.47
N ALA A 281 20.55 -22.26 -22.53
CA ALA A 281 20.64 -23.31 -23.54
C ALA A 281 20.01 -22.90 -24.89
N ILE A 282 19.09 -21.94 -24.90
CA ILE A 282 18.53 -21.31 -26.10
C ILE A 282 19.59 -20.39 -26.70
N ASP A 283 20.22 -19.54 -25.90
CA ASP A 283 21.31 -18.65 -26.32
C ASP A 283 22.48 -19.42 -26.94
N ASP A 284 22.96 -20.46 -26.25
CA ASP A 284 24.00 -21.38 -26.75
C ASP A 284 23.62 -22.01 -28.13
N LEU A 285 22.33 -22.26 -28.34
CA LEU A 285 21.82 -22.88 -29.56
C LEU A 285 21.65 -21.87 -30.69
N ASP A 286 21.20 -20.66 -30.38
CA ASP A 286 21.08 -19.57 -31.34
C ASP A 286 22.46 -19.15 -31.86
N GLU A 287 23.42 -18.88 -30.98
CA GLU A 287 24.81 -18.54 -31.36
C GLU A 287 25.42 -19.60 -32.27
N ALA A 288 25.21 -20.89 -31.96
CA ALA A 288 25.74 -21.99 -32.77
C ALA A 288 25.08 -22.11 -34.15
N LYS A 289 23.80 -21.73 -34.27
CA LYS A 289 23.07 -21.72 -35.54
C LYS A 289 23.45 -20.53 -36.40
N GLU A 290 23.58 -19.34 -35.81
CA GLU A 290 24.09 -18.16 -36.52
C GLU A 290 25.50 -18.44 -37.08
N GLU A 291 26.40 -19.02 -36.27
CA GLU A 291 27.75 -19.41 -36.71
C GLU A 291 27.68 -20.45 -37.86
N GLU A 292 26.77 -21.43 -37.80
CA GLU A 292 26.59 -22.40 -38.89
C GLU A 292 26.12 -21.72 -40.19
N GLU A 293 25.17 -20.79 -40.10
CA GLU A 293 24.64 -20.06 -41.26
C GLU A 293 25.69 -19.13 -41.88
N GLU A 294 26.41 -18.34 -41.08
CA GLU A 294 27.49 -17.46 -41.57
C GLU A 294 28.59 -18.26 -42.30
N LEU A 295 29.06 -19.36 -41.70
CA LEU A 295 30.09 -20.21 -42.30
C LEU A 295 29.60 -20.86 -43.60
N LYS A 296 28.31 -21.19 -43.69
CA LYS A 296 27.70 -21.73 -44.90
C LYS A 296 27.64 -20.68 -46.00
N GLU A 297 27.25 -19.45 -45.70
CA GLU A 297 27.24 -18.35 -46.68
C GLU A 297 28.66 -18.05 -47.18
N GLU A 298 29.64 -17.93 -46.27
CA GLU A 298 31.04 -17.67 -46.65
C GLU A 298 31.60 -18.82 -47.49
N GLN A 299 31.31 -20.08 -47.13
CA GLN A 299 31.73 -21.24 -47.91
C GLN A 299 31.16 -21.18 -49.34
N GLU A 300 29.89 -20.84 -49.51
CA GLU A 300 29.24 -20.70 -50.82
C GLU A 300 29.86 -19.58 -51.67
N GLU A 301 30.22 -18.45 -51.07
CA GLU A 301 30.91 -17.35 -51.75
C GLU A 301 32.31 -17.77 -52.21
N ARG A 302 33.10 -18.39 -51.33
CA ARG A 302 34.47 -18.84 -51.65
C ARG A 302 34.50 -19.92 -52.72
N MET A 303 33.50 -20.79 -52.77
CA MET A 303 33.34 -21.76 -53.86
C MET A 303 33.06 -21.06 -55.21
N LYS A 304 32.28 -19.98 -55.23
CA LYS A 304 32.02 -19.19 -56.46
C LYS A 304 33.28 -18.45 -56.95
N GLU A 305 34.17 -18.05 -56.04
CA GLU A 305 35.43 -17.37 -56.35
C GLU A 305 36.59 -18.31 -56.74
N GLY A 306 36.39 -19.64 -56.67
CA GLY A 306 37.40 -20.64 -57.05
C GLY A 306 38.44 -20.96 -55.96
N GLY A 307 38.15 -20.62 -54.70
CA GLY A 307 39.02 -20.83 -53.54
C GLY A 307 38.86 -22.21 -52.87
N GLU A 308 39.12 -23.31 -53.58
CA GLU A 308 38.86 -24.69 -53.09
C GLU A 308 39.45 -25.00 -51.69
N LYS A 309 40.66 -24.52 -51.38
CA LYS A 309 41.30 -24.77 -50.08
C LYS A 309 40.72 -23.97 -48.92
N GLU A 310 40.14 -22.81 -49.20
CA GLU A 310 39.50 -21.95 -48.20
C GLU A 310 38.09 -22.47 -47.92
N ALA A 311 37.37 -22.91 -48.95
CA ALA A 311 36.09 -23.61 -48.82
C ALA A 311 36.19 -24.92 -48.00
N GLU A 312 37.26 -25.73 -48.18
CA GLU A 312 37.48 -26.95 -47.38
C GLU A 312 37.79 -26.66 -45.89
N ARG A 313 38.29 -25.45 -45.58
CA ARG A 313 38.50 -25.01 -44.19
C ARG A 313 37.18 -24.60 -43.54
N LEU A 314 36.40 -23.78 -44.26
CA LEU A 314 35.08 -23.35 -43.81
C LEU A 314 34.12 -24.54 -43.64
N GLU A 315 34.22 -25.58 -44.47
CA GLU A 315 33.47 -26.83 -44.29
C GLU A 315 33.74 -27.49 -42.93
N LYS A 316 35.01 -27.56 -42.52
CA LYS A 316 35.41 -28.15 -41.23
C LYS A 316 35.02 -27.29 -40.03
N GLU A 317 34.94 -25.97 -40.20
CA GLU A 317 34.46 -25.05 -39.17
C GLU A 317 32.94 -25.17 -39.05
N ARG A 318 32.23 -25.26 -40.17
CA ARG A 318 30.78 -25.49 -40.20
C ARG A 318 30.39 -26.83 -39.57
N GLU A 319 31.12 -27.91 -39.85
CA GLU A 319 30.89 -29.21 -39.18
C GLU A 319 31.05 -29.11 -37.66
N ARG A 320 31.92 -28.24 -37.15
CA ARG A 320 32.09 -28.00 -35.71
C ARG A 320 30.94 -27.16 -35.14
N ALA A 321 30.48 -26.14 -35.87
CA ALA A 321 29.32 -25.35 -35.49
C ALA A 321 28.05 -26.22 -35.45
N GLU A 322 27.85 -27.10 -36.45
CA GLU A 322 26.73 -28.07 -36.45
C GLU A 322 26.83 -29.05 -35.25
N GLU A 323 28.04 -29.50 -34.88
CA GLU A 323 28.23 -30.33 -33.69
C GLU A 323 27.96 -29.54 -32.39
N ALA A 324 28.32 -28.25 -32.34
CA ALA A 324 28.01 -27.36 -31.22
C ALA A 324 26.49 -27.15 -31.08
N ALA A 325 25.79 -26.86 -32.18
CA ALA A 325 24.33 -26.73 -32.21
C ALA A 325 23.63 -28.00 -31.72
N ARG A 326 24.08 -29.19 -32.17
CA ARG A 326 23.53 -30.47 -31.68
C ARG A 326 23.75 -30.68 -30.18
N ARG A 327 24.91 -30.25 -29.65
CA ARG A 327 25.17 -30.32 -28.20
C ARG A 327 24.31 -29.33 -27.43
N ALA A 328 24.08 -28.13 -27.96
CA ALA A 328 23.17 -27.16 -27.37
C ALA A 328 21.72 -27.67 -27.37
N GLU A 329 21.25 -28.30 -28.45
CA GLU A 329 19.94 -28.98 -28.47
C GLU A 329 19.81 -30.10 -27.43
N GLU A 330 20.89 -30.87 -27.21
CA GLU A 330 20.92 -31.91 -26.18
C GLU A 330 20.88 -31.30 -24.78
N LYS A 331 21.66 -30.25 -24.50
CA LYS A 331 21.59 -29.49 -23.24
C LYS A 331 20.19 -28.93 -23.00
N LEU A 332 19.53 -28.38 -24.03
CA LEU A 332 18.18 -27.84 -23.93
C LEU A 332 17.16 -28.90 -23.52
N ARG A 333 17.31 -30.14 -24.00
CA ARG A 333 16.50 -31.29 -23.54
C ARG A 333 16.82 -31.74 -22.13
N GLU A 334 18.08 -31.61 -21.71
CA GLU A 334 18.53 -32.01 -20.37
C GLU A 334 18.22 -30.95 -19.31
N ALA A 335 18.09 -29.68 -19.68
CA ALA A 335 17.80 -28.55 -18.78
C ALA A 335 16.53 -28.77 -17.93
N GLY A 336 15.53 -29.45 -18.49
CA GLY A 336 14.29 -29.78 -17.80
C GLY A 336 14.37 -30.99 -16.84
N ASN A 337 15.47 -31.76 -16.87
CA ASN A 337 15.61 -33.03 -16.15
C ASN A 337 16.51 -32.97 -14.89
N ASP A 338 17.36 -31.96 -14.76
CA ASP A 338 18.25 -31.67 -13.60
C ASP A 338 17.60 -30.71 -12.59
#